data_AF-A0A9W4L7B7-F1
#
_entry.id   AF-A0A9W4L7B7-F1
#
_cell.length_a   1.000
_cell.length_b   1.000
_cell.length_c   1.000
_cell.angle_alpha   90.00
_cell.angle_beta   90.00
_cell.angle_gamma   90.00
#
_symmetry.space_group_name_H-M   'P 1'
#
loop_
_entity.id
_entity.type
_entity.pdbx_description
1 polymer ?
#
loop_
_entity_poly.entity_id
_entity_poly.type
_entity_poly.pdbx_seq_one_letter_code
_entity_poly.pdbx_strand_id
1 'polypeptide(L)'
;MAVWIVGAFVKISVFYYAAALGTAQWLNLSDYRPVVWPIGILVVEFGFWSYPSSMDVSRYDVIAFPFHGILMQTIIPLLLLVIAMISKRKRQRKGSNSS
;
A
#
# COMPACT_ATOMS: atom_id res chain seq x y z
N MET A 1 23.88 -11.44 7.33
CA MET A 1 23.81 -10.19 6.53
C MET A 1 23.12 -10.37 5.19
N ALA A 2 23.52 -11.34 4.35
CA ALA A 2 22.89 -11.59 3.04
C ALA A 2 21.36 -11.77 3.10
N VAL A 3 20.84 -12.52 4.09
CA VAL A 3 19.39 -12.76 4.25
C VAL A 3 18.61 -11.45 4.44
N TRP A 4 19.16 -10.51 5.21
CA TRP A 4 18.53 -9.22 5.48
C TRP A 4 18.47 -8.34 4.22
N ILE A 5 19.56 -8.32 3.45
CA ILE A 5 19.65 -7.57 2.20
C ILE A 5 18.66 -8.13 1.16
N VAL A 6 18.64 -9.46 1.00
CA VAL A 6 17.71 -10.11 0.06
C VAL A 6 16.27 -9.89 0.51
N GLY A 7 15.97 -10.01 1.81
CA GLY A 7 14.64 -9.75 2.35
C GLY A 7 14.18 -8.31 2.10
N ALA A 8 15.04 -7.34 2.33
CA ALA A 8 14.75 -5.93 2.04
C ALA A 8 14.54 -5.70 0.53
N PHE A 9 15.37 -6.28 -0.32
CA PHE A 9 15.25 -6.16 -1.77
C PHE A 9 13.92 -6.72 -2.30
N VAL A 10 13.54 -7.93 -1.86
CA VAL A 10 12.25 -8.53 -2.23
C VAL A 10 11.10 -7.65 -1.74
N LYS A 11 11.16 -7.16 -0.50
CA LYS A 11 10.13 -6.29 0.07
C LYS A 11 9.97 -5.00 -0.74
N ILE A 12 11.07 -4.33 -1.09
CA ILE A 12 11.06 -3.11 -1.93
C ILE A 12 10.48 -3.43 -3.30
N SER A 13 10.87 -4.55 -3.92
CA SER A 13 10.37 -4.96 -5.24
C SER A 13 8.86 -5.17 -5.25
N VAL A 14 8.32 -5.82 -4.23
CA VAL A 14 6.87 -6.04 -4.08
C VAL A 14 6.13 -4.72 -3.90
N PHE A 15 6.63 -3.81 -3.05
CA PHE A 15 6.00 -2.50 -2.87
C PHE A 15 6.08 -1.62 -4.10
N TYR A 16 7.20 -1.64 -4.81
CA TYR A 16 7.37 -0.91 -6.05
C TYR A 16 6.37 -1.37 -7.12
N TYR A 17 6.21 -2.69 -7.27
CA TYR A 17 5.20 -3.26 -8.16
C TYR A 17 3.78 -2.87 -7.74
N ALA A 18 3.45 -2.98 -6.45
CA ALA A 18 2.13 -2.61 -5.93
C ALA A 18 1.82 -1.12 -6.14
N ALA A 19 2.80 -0.24 -5.94
CA ALA A 19 2.67 1.19 -6.20
C ALA A 19 2.42 1.46 -7.69
N ALA A 20 3.22 0.86 -8.58
CA ALA A 20 3.04 1.02 -10.03
C ALA A 20 1.69 0.53 -10.52
N LEU A 21 1.25 -0.64 -10.05
CA LEU A 21 -0.06 -1.17 -10.39
C LEU A 21 -1.19 -0.31 -9.83
N GLY A 22 -1.09 0.12 -8.56
CA GLY A 22 -2.10 0.97 -7.91
C GLY A 22 -2.25 2.32 -8.59
N THR A 23 -1.13 2.96 -8.98
CA THR A 23 -1.18 4.21 -9.74
C THR A 23 -1.77 4.01 -11.13
N ALA A 24 -1.43 2.91 -11.82
CA ALA A 24 -2.03 2.57 -13.10
C ALA A 24 -3.56 2.36 -13.00
N GLN A 25 -4.03 1.69 -11.94
CA GLN A 25 -5.46 1.52 -11.66
C GLN A 25 -6.15 2.85 -11.35
N TRP A 26 -5.51 3.72 -10.57
CA TRP A 26 -6.07 5.03 -10.24
C TRP A 26 -6.22 5.92 -11.49
N LEU A 27 -5.21 5.90 -12.36
CA LEU A 27 -5.21 6.62 -13.63
C LEU A 27 -5.96 5.88 -14.75
N ASN A 28 -6.55 4.71 -14.45
CA ASN A 28 -7.30 3.85 -15.38
C ASN A 28 -6.53 3.49 -16.66
N LEU A 29 -5.22 3.22 -16.54
CA LEU A 29 -4.41 2.73 -17.66
C LEU A 29 -4.66 1.25 -17.92
N SER A 30 -4.58 0.85 -19.20
CA SER A 30 -4.62 -0.55 -19.62
C SER A 30 -3.41 -1.35 -19.13
N ASP A 31 -2.26 -0.68 -19.01
CA ASP A 31 -0.98 -1.29 -18.63
C ASP A 31 -0.24 -0.45 -17.59
N TYR A 32 0.45 -1.11 -16.67
CA TYR A 32 1.25 -0.46 -15.62
C TYR A 32 2.64 -0.01 -16.11
N ARG A 33 3.13 -0.57 -17.23
CA ARG A 33 4.48 -0.32 -17.79
C ARG A 33 4.84 1.15 -17.97
N PRO A 34 3.94 2.05 -18.43
CA PRO A 34 4.25 3.47 -18.60
C PRO A 34 4.56 4.18 -17.27
N VAL A 35 4.00 3.68 -16.16
CA VAL A 35 4.07 4.31 -14.83
C VAL A 35 5.27 3.78 -14.01
N VAL A 36 5.83 2.64 -14.40
CA VAL A 36 7.01 2.03 -13.76
C VAL A 36 8.17 3.03 -13.71
N TRP A 37 8.55 3.61 -14.85
CA TRP A 37 9.64 4.59 -14.94
C TRP A 37 9.45 5.82 -14.05
N PRO A 38 8.32 6.55 -14.14
CA PRO A 38 8.04 7.68 -13.24
C PRO A 38 8.14 7.32 -11.76
N ILE A 39 7.54 6.21 -11.34
CA ILE A 39 7.56 5.81 -9.93
C ILE A 39 8.97 5.40 -9.50
N GLY A 40 9.75 4.78 -10.38
CA GLY A 40 11.13 4.39 -10.08
C GLY A 40 12.00 5.60 -9.75
N ILE A 41 11.87 6.67 -10.54
CA ILE A 41 12.58 7.93 -10.31
C ILE A 41 12.18 8.54 -8.97
N LEU A 42 10.86 8.62 -8.70
CA LEU A 42 10.35 9.16 -7.44
C LEU A 42 10.84 8.37 -6.22
N VAL A 43 10.88 7.03 -6.30
CA VAL A 43 11.37 6.18 -5.20
C VAL A 43 12.84 6.46 -4.91
N VAL A 44 13.67 6.65 -5.94
CA VAL A 44 15.09 6.98 -5.78
C VAL A 44 15.26 8.38 -5.16
N GLU A 45 14.54 9.37 -5.67
CA GLU A 45 14.59 10.75 -5.17
C GLU A 45 14.14 10.84 -3.71
N PHE A 46 13.02 10.21 -3.36
CA PHE A 46 12.57 10.14 -1.96
C PHE A 46 13.54 9.35 -1.08
N GLY A 47 14.20 8.33 -1.62
CA GLY A 47 15.25 7.60 -0.89
C GLY A 47 16.38 8.52 -0.42
N PHE A 48 16.82 9.48 -1.25
CA PHE A 48 17.81 10.48 -0.86
C PHE A 48 17.27 11.52 0.11
N TRP A 49 15.98 11.87 0.01
CA TRP A 49 15.38 12.93 0.81
C TRP A 49 14.83 12.44 2.17
N SER A 50 14.63 11.13 2.34
CA SER A 50 13.80 10.59 3.42
C SER A 50 14.37 10.79 4.83
N TYR A 51 15.66 10.58 5.07
CA TYR A 51 16.23 10.69 6.42
C TYR A 51 17.69 11.18 6.42
N PRO A 52 17.99 12.27 7.15
CA PRO A 52 19.36 12.79 7.27
C PRO A 52 20.22 12.00 8.24
N SER A 53 19.63 11.23 9.18
CA SER A 53 20.37 10.42 10.14
C SER A 53 19.63 9.12 10.49
N SER A 54 20.39 8.05 10.75
CA SER A 54 19.84 6.76 11.19
C SER A 54 19.18 6.82 12.57
N MET A 55 19.52 7.82 13.38
CA MET A 55 18.95 8.03 14.72
C MET A 55 17.53 8.62 14.66
N ASP A 56 17.23 9.42 13.63
CA ASP A 56 15.87 9.92 13.40
C ASP A 56 14.93 8.79 12.93
N VAL A 57 15.46 7.83 12.15
CA VAL A 57 14.73 6.64 11.72
C VAL A 57 14.28 5.81 12.92
N SER A 58 15.19 5.50 13.86
CA SER A 58 14.84 4.68 15.03
C SER A 58 13.82 5.36 15.93
N ARG A 59 13.85 6.69 16.03
CA ARG A 59 12.87 7.45 16.81
C ARG A 59 11.49 7.42 16.14
N TYR A 60 11.45 7.51 14.81
CA TYR A 60 10.21 7.37 14.04
C TYR A 60 9.59 5.98 14.17
N ASP A 61 10.41 4.93 14.11
CA ASP A 61 9.96 3.54 14.25
C ASP A 61 9.30 3.25 15.61
N VAL A 62 9.76 3.90 16.67
CA VAL A 62 9.19 3.69 18.01
C VAL A 62 7.94 4.54 18.24
N ILE A 63 7.91 5.77 17.72
CA ILE A 63 6.88 6.74 18.09
C ILE A 63 5.76 6.82 17.06
N ALA A 64 6.10 6.84 15.77
CA ALA A 64 5.14 7.13 14.69
C ALA A 64 4.61 5.86 14.00
N PHE A 65 5.48 4.86 13.81
CA PHE A 65 5.14 3.61 13.14
C PHE A 65 3.96 2.86 13.78
N PRO A 66 3.80 2.75 15.11
CA PRO A 66 2.68 2.02 15.70
C PRO A 66 1.31 2.61 15.31
N PHE A 67 1.21 3.94 15.27
CA PHE A 67 -0.02 4.63 14.89
C PHE A 67 -0.30 4.48 13.39
N HIS A 68 0.71 4.67 12.54
CA HIS A 68 0.57 4.52 11.10
C HIS A 68 0.27 3.06 10.69
N GLY A 69 0.94 2.10 11.33
CA GLY A 69 0.76 0.68 11.10
C GLY A 69 -0.66 0.22 11.41
N ILE A 70 -1.22 0.61 12.57
CA ILE A 70 -2.61 0.27 12.93
C ILE A 70 -3.61 0.84 11.93
N LEU A 71 -3.40 2.08 11.49
CA LEU A 71 -4.29 2.71 10.50
C LEU A 71 -4.30 1.95 9.17
N MET A 72 -3.12 1.66 8.62
CA MET A 72 -3.00 1.01 7.31
C MET A 72 -3.35 -0.47 7.35
N GLN A 73 -2.90 -1.20 8.38
CA GLN A 73 -3.02 -2.65 8.45
C GLN A 73 -4.33 -3.13 9.07
N THR A 74 -4.98 -2.32 9.91
CA THR A 74 -6.20 -2.72 10.62
C THR A 74 -7.40 -1.89 10.18
N ILE A 75 -7.30 -0.55 10.20
CA ILE A 75 -8.46 0.31 9.97
C ILE A 75 -8.93 0.25 8.51
N ILE A 76 -8.03 0.39 7.53
CA ILE A 76 -8.39 0.31 6.10
C ILE A 76 -9.08 -1.02 5.74
N PRO A 77 -8.49 -2.21 6.02
CA PRO A 77 -9.15 -3.47 5.68
C PRO A 77 -10.45 -3.69 6.45
N LEU A 78 -10.55 -3.21 7.71
CA LEU A 78 -11.79 -3.31 8.48
C LEU A 78 -12.90 -2.44 7.88
N LEU A 79 -12.59 -1.21 7.43
CA LEU A 79 -13.53 -0.36 6.71
C LEU A 79 -13.98 -1.02 5.40
N LEU A 80 -13.03 -1.57 4.63
CA LEU A 80 -13.33 -2.30 3.40
C LEU A 80 -14.27 -3.49 3.67
N LEU A 81 -14.02 -4.23 4.76
CA LEU A 81 -14.85 -5.35 5.20
C LEU A 81 -16.26 -4.89 5.57
N VAL A 82 -16.40 -3.80 6.33
CA VAL A 82 -17.70 -3.23 6.70
C VAL A 82 -18.48 -2.82 5.45
N ILE A 83 -17.83 -2.13 4.50
CA ILE A 83 -18.44 -1.76 3.22
C ILE A 83 -18.88 -3.01 2.44
N ALA A 84 -18.03 -4.04 2.38
CA ALA A 84 -18.34 -5.30 1.71
C ALA A 84 -19.53 -6.03 2.36
N MET A 85 -19.61 -6.06 3.69
CA MET A 85 -20.72 -6.65 4.44
C MET A 85 -22.05 -5.92 4.16
N ILE A 86 -22.03 -4.58 4.16
CA ILE A 86 -23.21 -3.77 3.85
C ILE A 86 -23.65 -3.98 2.39
N SER A 87 -22.70 -4.02 1.46
CA SER A 87 -22.96 -4.28 0.03
C SER A 87 -23.57 -5.67 -0.20
N LYS A 88 -23.03 -6.70 0.47
CA LYS A 88 -23.56 -8.07 0.41
C LYS A 88 -25.00 -8.15 0.92
N ARG A 89 -25.31 -7.48 2.05
CA ARG A 89 -26.68 -7.41 2.59
C ARG A 89 -27.66 -6.71 1.63
N LYS A 90 -27.22 -5.64 0.95
CA LYS A 90 -28.04 -4.95 -0.08
C LYS A 90 -28.30 -5.85 -1.30
N ARG A 91 -27.31 -6.59 -1.78
CA ARG A 91 -27.46 -7.55 -2.89
C ARG A 91 -28.40 -8.71 -2.54
N GLN A 92 -28.29 -9.26 -1.33
CA GLN A 92 -29.18 -10.34 -0.86
C GLN A 92 -30.63 -9.89 -0.70
N ARG A 93 -30.90 -8.67 -0.21
CA ARG A 93 -32.27 -8.12 -0.16
C ARG A 93 -32.91 -7.94 -1.53
N LYS A 94 -32.13 -7.57 -2.56
CA LYS A 94 -32.65 -7.37 -3.92
C LYS A 94 -33.10 -8.69 -4.59
N GLY A 95 -32.47 -9.81 -4.27
CA GLY A 95 -32.85 -11.14 -4.77
C GLY A 95 -34.04 -11.80 -4.05
N SER A 96 -34.45 -11.27 -2.88
CA SER A 96 -35.61 -11.77 -2.13
C SER A 96 -36.92 -11.05 -2.48
N ASN A 97 -36.85 -9.90 -3.14
CA ASN A 97 -38.02 -9.07 -3.48
C ASN A 97 -38.46 -9.24 -4.94
N SER A 98 -37.83 -10.17 -5.67
CA SER A 98 -38.13 -10.53 -7.06
C SER A 98 -38.62 -11.98 -7.21
N SER A 99 -39.05 -12.60 -6.11
CA SER A 99 -39.67 -13.93 -6.06
C SER A 99 -41.10 -13.82 -5.59
#